data_AF-A0A937Y1J4-F1
#
_entry.id   AF-A0A937Y1J4-F1
#
_cell.length_a   1.000
_cell.length_b   1.000
_cell.length_c   1.000
_cell.angle_alpha   90.00
_cell.angle_beta   90.00
_cell.angle_gamma   90.00
#
_symmetry.space_group_name_H-M   'P 1'
#
loop_
_entity.id
_entity.type
_entity.pdbx_description
1 polymer ?
#
loop_
_entity_poly.entity_id
_entity_poly.type
_entity_poly.pdbx_seq_one_letter_code
_entity_poly.pdbx_strand_id
1 'polypeptide(L)'
;MARADLHGTGRRRRRTVAALRHELITRSLDEYEALALELATNREHHAAVKAKLAANRGTHPLFDTDRFRRHLEAAYVRMWERYQRGEPPESFAVEPTEN
;
A
#
# COMPACT_ATOMS: atom_id res chain seq x y z
N MET A 1 19.94 15.84 33.47
CA MET A 1 19.72 14.41 33.81
C MET A 1 18.22 14.24 34.03
N ALA A 2 17.47 13.33 33.44
CA ALA A 2 17.76 12.16 32.63
C ALA A 2 16.73 12.05 31.50
N ARG A 3 17.19 11.50 30.39
CA ARG A 3 16.42 11.14 29.20
C ARG A 3 15.44 10.01 29.56
N ALA A 4 14.20 10.12 29.12
CA ALA A 4 13.30 8.98 29.03
C ALA A 4 13.28 8.53 27.57
N ASP A 5 14.14 7.56 27.27
CA ASP A 5 14.00 6.69 26.12
C ASP A 5 12.76 5.81 26.33
N LEU A 6 11.77 5.92 25.44
CA LEU A 6 10.76 4.87 25.24
C LEU A 6 10.80 4.46 23.77
N HIS A 7 11.53 3.38 23.54
CA HIS A 7 11.48 2.58 22.33
C HIS A 7 10.12 1.89 22.19
N GLY A 8 9.66 1.79 20.94
CA GLY A 8 8.85 0.66 20.50
C GLY A 8 7.44 1.03 20.05
N THR A 9 7.23 1.03 18.74
CA THR A 9 6.18 0.20 18.10
C THR A 9 6.25 0.36 16.58
N GLY A 10 6.89 -0.63 15.93
CA GLY A 10 6.44 -1.22 14.67
C GLY A 10 5.92 -0.33 13.54
N ARG A 11 6.75 0.54 12.94
CA ARG A 11 6.56 0.96 11.54
C ARG A 11 6.94 -0.18 10.58
N ARG A 12 6.32 -1.35 10.71
CA ARG A 12 6.37 -2.41 9.70
C ARG A 12 4.96 -2.64 9.21
N ARG A 13 4.64 -2.16 8.00
CA ARG A 13 3.70 -2.76 7.04
C ARG A 13 3.53 -1.87 5.80
N ARG A 14 4.62 -1.65 5.05
CA ARG A 14 4.54 -1.29 3.62
C ARG A 14 4.43 -2.58 2.79
N ARG A 15 3.34 -3.33 2.94
CA ARG A 15 3.13 -4.61 2.22
C ARG A 15 1.73 -4.71 1.63
N THR A 16 1.46 -3.92 0.60
CA THR A 16 0.40 -4.26 -0.37
C THR A 16 0.70 -3.81 -1.80
N VAL A 17 1.61 -2.85 -2.01
CA VAL A 17 2.14 -2.47 -3.35
C VAL A 17 3.41 -3.25 -3.74
N ALA A 18 3.79 -4.28 -2.98
CA ALA A 18 5.15 -4.84 -3.02
C ALA A 18 5.56 -5.48 -4.36
N ALA A 19 4.62 -6.01 -5.14
CA ALA A 19 4.97 -6.71 -6.39
C ALA A 19 5.38 -5.78 -7.54
N LEU A 20 4.92 -4.52 -7.53
CA LEU A 20 5.15 -3.55 -8.62
C LEU A 20 6.07 -2.39 -8.20
N ARG A 21 6.29 -2.23 -6.87
CA ARG A 21 6.95 -1.05 -6.30
C ARG A 21 8.39 -0.85 -6.74
N HIS A 22 9.12 -1.91 -7.06
CA HIS A 22 10.57 -1.77 -7.29
C HIS A 22 10.92 -1.48 -8.75
N GLU A 23 10.06 -1.81 -9.71
CA GLU A 23 10.35 -1.66 -11.13
C GLU A 23 9.59 -0.49 -11.80
N LEU A 24 8.48 0.00 -11.20
CA LEU A 24 7.66 1.08 -11.76
C LEU A 24 7.54 2.33 -10.88
N ILE A 25 8.15 2.37 -9.68
CA ILE A 25 8.10 3.55 -8.81
C ILE A 25 9.45 4.24 -8.82
N THR A 26 9.49 5.44 -9.41
CA THR A 26 10.66 6.32 -9.47
C THR A 26 10.61 7.37 -8.36
N ARG A 27 11.75 7.97 -8.04
CA ARG A 27 11.91 8.96 -6.96
C ARG A 27 12.20 10.36 -7.46
N SER A 28 12.42 10.53 -8.76
CA SER A 28 12.64 11.81 -9.43
C SER A 28 11.97 11.83 -10.80
N LEU A 29 11.89 13.02 -11.39
CA LEU A 29 11.38 13.20 -12.74
C LEU A 29 12.33 12.60 -13.79
N ASP A 30 13.64 12.75 -13.61
CA ASP A 30 14.65 12.19 -14.52
C ASP A 30 14.59 10.66 -14.55
N GLU A 31 14.45 10.01 -13.39
CA GLU A 31 14.25 8.56 -13.29
C GLU A 31 12.94 8.13 -13.96
N TYR A 32 11.87 8.93 -13.81
CA TYR A 32 10.59 8.68 -14.47
C TYR A 32 10.71 8.74 -15.99
N GLU A 33 11.38 9.77 -16.53
CA GLU A 33 11.57 9.94 -17.96
C GLU A 33 12.42 8.81 -18.55
N ALA A 34 13.55 8.47 -17.90
CA ALA A 34 14.40 7.38 -18.32
C ALA A 34 13.64 6.05 -18.37
N LEU A 35 12.86 5.74 -17.33
CA LEU A 35 12.04 4.53 -17.28
C LEU A 35 10.94 4.52 -18.36
N ALA A 36 10.26 5.66 -18.57
CA ALA A 36 9.23 5.78 -19.60
C ALA A 36 9.82 5.56 -21.01
N LEU A 37 11.00 6.13 -21.27
CA LEU A 37 11.71 5.95 -22.53
C LEU A 37 12.17 4.50 -22.72
N GLU A 38 12.69 3.87 -21.66
CA GLU A 38 13.09 2.47 -21.68
C GLU A 38 11.89 1.56 -22.02
N LEU A 39 10.75 1.76 -21.37
CA LEU A 39 9.53 0.99 -21.64
C LEU A 39 8.97 1.27 -23.05
N ALA A 40 9.10 2.49 -23.56
CA ALA A 40 8.63 2.84 -24.90
C ALA A 40 9.51 2.22 -26.00
N THR A 41 10.81 2.10 -25.77
CA THR A 41 11.81 1.67 -26.77
C THR A 41 12.16 0.20 -26.69
N ASN A 42 12.04 -0.43 -25.51
CA ASN A 42 12.31 -1.84 -25.29
C ASN A 42 11.00 -2.67 -25.26
N ARG A 43 10.65 -3.25 -26.41
CA ARG A 43 9.45 -4.09 -26.56
C ARG A 43 9.50 -5.36 -25.70
N GLU A 44 10.69 -5.94 -25.56
CA GLU A 44 11.12 -6.95 -24.57
C GLU A 44 10.52 -6.67 -23.18
N HIS A 45 11.10 -5.64 -22.58
CA HIS A 45 10.83 -5.21 -21.22
C HIS A 45 9.35 -4.82 -21.03
N HIS A 46 8.79 -4.05 -21.96
CA HIS A 46 7.39 -3.64 -21.90
C HIS A 46 6.41 -4.83 -21.91
N ALA A 47 6.66 -5.86 -22.73
CA ALA A 47 5.83 -7.06 -22.76
C ALA A 47 5.92 -7.83 -21.44
N ALA A 48 7.12 -7.96 -20.87
CA ALA A 48 7.34 -8.63 -19.58
C ALA A 48 6.60 -7.91 -18.44
N VAL A 49 6.68 -6.58 -18.38
CA VAL A 49 5.95 -5.77 -17.38
C VAL A 49 4.43 -5.94 -17.53
N LYS A 50 3.90 -5.91 -18.75
CA LYS A 50 2.46 -6.17 -18.97
C LYS A 50 2.03 -7.55 -18.52
N ALA A 51 2.80 -8.59 -18.86
CA ALA A 51 2.51 -9.96 -18.47
C ALA A 51 2.47 -10.09 -16.94
N LYS A 52 3.45 -9.49 -16.25
CA LYS A 52 3.50 -9.45 -14.79
C LYS A 52 2.30 -8.71 -14.20
N LEU A 53 1.91 -7.57 -14.74
CA LEU A 53 0.71 -6.84 -14.31
C LEU A 53 -0.56 -7.67 -14.49
N ALA A 54 -0.72 -8.33 -15.64
CA ALA A 54 -1.87 -9.17 -15.93
C ALA A 54 -1.96 -10.37 -14.97
N ALA A 55 -0.85 -11.04 -14.70
CA ALA A 55 -0.80 -12.17 -13.76
C ALA A 55 -1.14 -11.77 -12.31
N ASN A 56 -0.70 -10.58 -11.90
CA ASN A 56 -0.96 -10.07 -10.55
C ASN A 56 -2.36 -9.48 -10.39
N ARG A 57 -3.06 -9.10 -11.47
CA ARG A 57 -4.36 -8.42 -11.40
C ARG A 57 -5.43 -9.24 -10.68
N GLY A 58 -5.46 -10.56 -10.87
CA GLY A 58 -6.46 -11.44 -10.26
C GLY A 58 -6.11 -11.95 -8.87
N THR A 59 -4.86 -11.81 -8.44
CA THR A 59 -4.33 -12.45 -7.23
C THR A 59 -3.87 -11.45 -6.17
N HIS A 60 -3.63 -10.19 -6.56
CA HIS A 60 -3.19 -9.18 -5.62
C HIS A 60 -4.35 -8.58 -4.80
N PRO A 61 -4.14 -8.35 -3.49
CA PRO A 61 -5.12 -7.69 -2.63
C PRO A 61 -5.59 -6.32 -3.08
N LEU A 62 -4.83 -5.65 -3.97
CA LEU A 62 -5.22 -4.36 -4.54
C LEU A 62 -6.53 -4.45 -5.35
N PHE A 63 -6.82 -5.60 -5.93
CA PHE A 63 -8.02 -5.84 -6.74
C PHE A 63 -9.09 -6.66 -6.00
N ASP A 64 -8.82 -7.07 -4.76
CA ASP A 64 -9.77 -7.77 -3.91
C ASP A 64 -10.74 -6.75 -3.28
N THR A 65 -11.87 -6.55 -3.96
CA THR A 65 -12.89 -5.58 -3.57
C THR A 65 -13.58 -5.99 -2.26
N ASP A 66 -13.75 -7.29 -2.02
CA ASP A 66 -14.38 -7.78 -0.79
C ASP A 66 -13.48 -7.60 0.43
N ARG A 67 -12.18 -7.80 0.27
CA ARG A 67 -11.21 -7.46 1.31
C ARG A 67 -11.20 -5.95 1.59
N PHE A 68 -11.18 -5.13 0.54
CA PHE A 68 -11.24 -3.67 0.69
C PHE A 68 -12.50 -3.22 1.44
N ARG A 69 -13.67 -3.74 1.05
CA ARG A 69 -14.95 -3.45 1.70
C ARG A 69 -14.92 -3.80 3.19
N ARG A 70 -14.45 -5.00 3.55
CA ARG A 70 -14.34 -5.43 4.95
C ARG A 70 -13.41 -4.53 5.77
N HIS A 71 -12.29 -4.09 5.21
CA HIS A 71 -11.39 -3.15 5.88
C HIS A 71 -12.03 -1.77 6.08
N LEU A 72 -12.80 -1.29 5.10
CA LEU A 72 -13.52 -0.02 5.19
C LEU A 72 -14.64 -0.07 6.23
N GLU A 73 -15.44 -1.14 6.24
CA GLU A 73 -16.48 -1.38 7.24
C GLU A 73 -15.88 -1.42 8.65
N ALA A 74 -14.77 -2.12 8.85
CA ALA A 74 -14.07 -2.16 10.15
C ALA A 74 -13.54 -0.77 10.57
N ALA A 75 -13.03 0.03 9.63
CA ALA A 75 -12.65 1.42 9.91
C ALA A 75 -13.85 2.24 10.38
N TYR A 76 -15.00 2.16 9.71
CA TYR A 76 -16.19 2.91 10.09
C TYR A 76 -16.73 2.50 11.46
N VAL A 77 -16.79 1.21 11.76
CA VAL A 77 -17.18 0.72 13.09
C VAL A 77 -16.29 1.33 14.17
N ARG A 78 -14.96 1.29 13.98
CA ARG A 78 -14.02 1.86 14.96
C ARG A 78 -14.17 3.37 15.11
N MET A 79 -14.37 4.10 14.01
CA MET A 79 -14.63 5.55 14.05
C MET A 79 -15.91 5.86 14.82
N TRP A 80 -16.97 5.09 14.57
CA TRP A 80 -18.27 5.26 15.20
C TRP A 80 -18.21 4.98 16.71
N GLU A 81 -17.64 3.84 17.12
CA GLU A 81 -17.46 3.51 18.53
C GLU A 81 -16.67 4.59 19.28
N ARG A 82 -15.66 5.15 18.62
CA ARG A 82 -14.83 6.22 19.18
C ARG A 82 -15.60 7.51 19.39
N TYR A 83 -16.39 7.91 18.38
CA TYR A 83 -17.29 9.04 18.49
C TYR A 83 -18.31 8.85 19.61
N GLN A 84 -18.90 7.66 19.73
CA GLN A 84 -19.85 7.33 20.80
C GLN A 84 -19.25 7.42 22.20
N ARG A 85 -17.93 7.24 22.35
CA ARG A 85 -17.19 7.45 23.61
C ARG A 85 -16.83 8.92 23.88
N GLY A 86 -17.14 9.85 22.96
CA GLY A 86 -16.81 11.27 23.08
C GLY A 86 -15.32 11.59 22.84
N GLU A 87 -14.56 10.66 22.24
CA GLU A 87 -13.13 10.85 21.99
C GLU A 87 -12.88 11.69 20.71
N PRO A 88 -11.89 12.60 20.71
CA PRO A 88 -11.57 13.44 19.56
C PRO A 88 -10.86 12.64 18.46
N PRO A 89 -11.04 12.92 17.16
CA PRO A 89 -10.42 12.16 16.04
C PRO A 89 -8.90 11.91 16.19
N GLU A 90 -8.44 10.71 15.83
CA GLU A 90 -7.05 10.24 15.94
C GLU A 90 -6.73 9.27 14.82
N SER A 91 -5.45 9.23 14.43
CA SER A 91 -4.95 8.30 13.43
C SER A 91 -4.98 6.87 13.95
N PHE A 92 -5.45 5.94 13.13
CA PHE A 92 -5.38 4.52 13.41
C PHE A 92 -5.16 3.72 12.14
N ALA A 93 -4.72 2.47 12.30
CA ALA A 93 -4.64 1.48 11.23
C ALA A 93 -5.74 0.43 11.39
N VAL A 94 -6.27 -0.04 10.27
CA VAL A 94 -7.08 -1.26 10.21
C VAL A 94 -6.14 -2.43 9.96
N GLU A 95 -6.19 -3.44 10.83
CA GLU A 95 -5.35 -4.61 10.64
C GLU A 95 -5.77 -5.39 9.39
N PRO A 96 -4.80 -5.91 8.60
CA PRO A 96 -5.14 -6.73 7.46
C PRO A 96 -5.79 -8.03 7.94
N THR A 97 -7.09 -8.19 7.69
CA THR A 97 -7.73 -9.51 7.78
C THR A 97 -7.18 -10.42 6.68
N GLU A 98 -6.67 -11.60 7.06
CA GLU A 98 -6.26 -12.66 6.14
C GLU A 98 -7.51 -13.37 5.61
N ASN A 99 -7.54 -13.59 4.30
CA ASN A 99 -8.52 -14.42 3.62
C ASN A 99 -7.83 -15.05 2.41
#